data_AF-A0A452UA70-F1
#
_entry.id   AF-A0A452UA70-F1
#
_cell.length_a   1.000
_cell.length_b   1.000
_cell.length_c   1.000
_cell.angle_alpha   90.00
_cell.angle_beta   90.00
_cell.angle_gamma   90.00
#
_symmetry.space_group_name_H-M   'P 1'
#
loop_
_entity.id
_entity.type
_entity.pdbx_description
1 polymer ?
#
loop_
_entity_poly.entity_id
_entity_poly.type
_entity_poly.pdbx_seq_one_letter_code
_entity_poly.pdbx_strand_id
1 'polypeptide(L)'
;MGLCPLLCHTDGTPLRPGARATNPKLAGVLHTAALTAAPALAGDALLSLLLRDLGLQGPLSGPTPTLEPAVQLAVPQGILSTTPSPSAGPELLAMLEAALHSGGPSPDPCPPLPQAPVTPVGSVLATIDSSGSVLLLTSSLNSSFGSGHLSPSTGVLLSNLVAQPTTSAWACPLILHGSPDDAEADVLGLVASGTPAVAKVMTHALLSHLAGPQSQAQHQHQQGLTPSTSVCGQGTLLQVAVQAEHTHVSSVPSGCCTFQGF
;
A
#
# COMPACT_ATOMS: atom_id res chain seq x y z
N MET A 1 -3.91 -22.46 18.33
CA MET A 1 -4.99 -22.51 17.32
C MET A 1 -4.43 -21.86 16.06
N GLY A 2 -4.21 -22.63 14.99
CA GLY A 2 -3.62 -22.12 13.75
C GLY A 2 -4.65 -21.53 12.78
N LEU A 3 -4.26 -21.36 11.52
CA LEU A 3 -5.10 -20.78 10.45
C LEU A 3 -6.17 -21.75 9.89
N CYS A 4 -6.10 -23.04 10.25
CA CYS A 4 -6.98 -24.05 9.66
C CYS A 4 -8.49 -23.82 9.81
N PRO A 5 -9.02 -23.20 10.88
CA PRO A 5 -10.45 -22.86 10.93
C PRO A 5 -10.92 -21.94 9.79
N LEU A 6 -9.99 -21.26 9.11
CA LEU A 6 -10.27 -20.38 7.97
C LEU A 6 -9.75 -20.95 6.64
N LEU A 7 -8.57 -21.57 6.66
CA LEU A 7 -7.79 -21.90 5.46
C LEU A 7 -7.58 -23.40 5.23
N CYS A 8 -8.27 -24.27 5.98
CA CYS A 8 -8.25 -25.71 5.77
C CYS A 8 -9.66 -26.27 5.61
N HIS A 9 -9.76 -27.40 4.91
CA HIS A 9 -10.91 -28.29 4.95
C HIS A 9 -11.04 -28.92 6.35
N THR A 10 -12.19 -29.57 6.62
CA THR A 10 -12.47 -30.21 7.91
C THR A 10 -11.52 -31.35 8.25
N ASP A 11 -10.87 -31.93 7.25
CA ASP A 11 -9.82 -32.95 7.39
C ASP A 11 -8.43 -32.37 7.68
N GLY A 12 -8.33 -31.03 7.80
CA GLY A 12 -7.09 -30.31 8.06
C GLY A 12 -6.25 -30.02 6.81
N THR A 13 -6.71 -30.40 5.62
CA THR A 13 -5.97 -30.11 4.37
C THR A 13 -6.15 -28.65 3.94
N PRO A 14 -5.10 -27.95 3.46
CA PRO A 14 -5.22 -26.55 3.05
C PRO A 14 -6.17 -26.36 1.86
N LEU A 15 -6.90 -25.23 1.86
CA LEU A 15 -7.72 -24.81 0.72
C LEU A 15 -6.86 -24.59 -0.54
N ARG A 16 -7.42 -24.95 -1.70
CA ARG A 16 -6.77 -24.80 -3.02
C ARG A 16 -7.30 -23.56 -3.77
N PRO A 17 -6.59 -23.05 -4.79
CA PRO A 17 -7.12 -22.00 -5.67
C PRO A 17 -8.51 -22.36 -6.20
N GLY A 18 -9.45 -21.41 -6.13
CA GLY A 18 -10.86 -21.61 -6.49
C GLY A 18 -11.73 -22.21 -5.38
N ALA A 19 -11.17 -22.64 -4.25
CA ALA A 19 -11.95 -23.10 -3.11
C ALA A 19 -12.61 -21.92 -2.37
N ARG A 20 -13.79 -22.18 -1.81
CA ARG A 20 -14.53 -21.19 -1.02
C ARG A 20 -13.96 -21.11 0.40
N ALA A 21 -13.48 -19.93 0.80
CA ALA A 21 -13.16 -19.61 2.19
C ALA A 21 -14.28 -18.72 2.78
N THR A 22 -14.68 -18.98 4.02
CA THR A 22 -15.72 -18.18 4.71
C THR A 22 -15.29 -17.85 6.14
N ASN A 23 -15.52 -16.61 6.56
CA ASN A 23 -15.27 -16.17 7.92
C ASN A 23 -16.54 -15.55 8.55
N PRO A 24 -17.50 -16.36 9.01
CA PRO A 24 -18.77 -15.86 9.53
C PRO A 24 -18.61 -15.03 10.81
N LYS A 25 -17.58 -15.30 11.62
CA LYS A 25 -17.30 -14.54 12.83
C LYS A 25 -16.85 -13.12 12.50
N LEU A 26 -15.90 -12.99 11.56
CA LEU A 26 -15.47 -11.67 11.08
C LEU A 26 -16.61 -10.93 10.41
N ALA A 27 -17.44 -11.62 9.63
CA ALA A 27 -18.63 -11.01 9.02
C ALA A 27 -19.58 -10.43 10.08
N GLY A 28 -19.81 -11.14 11.19
CA GLY A 28 -20.62 -10.64 12.31
C GLY A 28 -20.03 -9.40 12.99
N VAL A 29 -18.70 -9.37 13.16
CA VAL A 29 -17.98 -8.20 13.70
C VAL A 29 -18.14 -7.00 12.78
N LEU A 30 -17.86 -7.17 11.48
CA LEU A 30 -17.96 -6.09 10.49
C LEU A 30 -19.40 -5.56 10.35
N HIS A 31 -20.38 -6.45 10.36
CA HIS A 31 -21.80 -6.06 10.33
C HIS A 31 -22.19 -5.24 11.56
N THR A 32 -21.77 -5.66 12.75
CA THR A 32 -22.03 -4.92 13.99
C THR A 32 -21.35 -3.55 13.96
N ALA A 33 -20.09 -3.48 13.52
CA ALA A 33 -19.36 -2.23 13.38
C ALA A 33 -20.05 -1.26 12.41
N ALA A 34 -20.53 -1.76 11.26
CA ALA A 34 -21.21 -0.96 10.25
C ALA A 34 -22.55 -0.37 10.73
N LEU A 35 -23.26 -1.06 11.63
CA LEU A 35 -24.53 -0.59 12.19
C LEU A 35 -24.36 0.32 13.42
N THR A 36 -23.15 0.39 13.99
CA THR A 36 -22.92 1.14 15.23
C THR A 36 -22.66 2.61 14.90
N ALA A 37 -23.52 3.50 15.38
CA ALA A 37 -23.37 4.96 15.19
C ALA A 37 -22.17 5.58 15.93
N ALA A 38 -21.59 4.85 16.90
CA ALA A 38 -20.43 5.25 17.68
C ALA A 38 -19.25 4.29 17.43
N PRO A 39 -18.36 4.58 16.46
CA PRO A 39 -17.25 3.69 16.08
C PRO A 39 -16.35 3.27 17.24
N ALA A 40 -16.17 4.15 18.24
CA ALA A 40 -15.40 3.86 19.43
C ALA A 40 -15.97 2.68 20.24
N LEU A 41 -17.30 2.61 20.41
CA LEU A 41 -17.95 1.53 21.15
C LEU A 41 -17.82 0.18 20.43
N ALA A 42 -17.87 0.18 19.08
CA ALA A 42 -17.62 -1.02 18.29
C ALA A 42 -16.16 -1.49 18.44
N GLY A 43 -15.21 -0.54 18.48
CA GLY A 43 -13.79 -0.81 18.72
C GLY A 43 -13.54 -1.43 20.09
N ASP A 44 -14.12 -0.86 21.15
CA ASP A 44 -13.95 -1.34 22.53
C ASP A 44 -14.57 -2.74 22.72
N ALA A 45 -15.72 -2.99 22.11
CA ALA A 45 -16.36 -4.31 22.13
C ALA A 45 -15.50 -5.37 21.43
N LEU A 46 -14.92 -5.03 20.26
CA LEU A 46 -13.98 -5.90 19.56
C LEU A 46 -12.73 -6.17 20.41
N LEU A 47 -12.13 -5.12 20.97
CA LEU A 47 -10.93 -5.24 21.80
C LEU A 47 -11.18 -6.13 23.03
N SER A 48 -12.33 -5.98 23.69
CA SER A 48 -12.72 -6.81 24.84
C SER A 48 -12.76 -8.30 24.49
N LEU A 49 -13.32 -8.65 23.32
CA LEU A 49 -13.36 -10.03 22.82
C LEU A 49 -11.96 -10.57 22.51
N LEU A 50 -11.10 -9.75 21.89
CA LEU A 50 -9.73 -10.13 21.58
C LEU A 50 -8.88 -10.33 22.84
N LEU A 51 -9.00 -9.46 23.84
CA LEU A 51 -8.32 -9.60 25.13
C LEU A 51 -8.72 -10.89 25.83
N ARG A 52 -10.03 -11.20 25.85
CA ARG A 52 -10.55 -12.46 26.40
C ARG A 52 -9.97 -13.68 25.69
N ASP A 53 -9.96 -13.67 24.36
CA ASP A 53 -9.42 -14.79 23.57
C ASP A 53 -7.92 -15.02 23.78
N LEU A 54 -7.18 -13.96 24.10
CA LEU A 54 -5.75 -14.01 24.39
C LEU A 54 -5.44 -14.28 25.87
N GLY A 55 -6.46 -14.34 26.75
CA GLY A 55 -6.26 -14.45 28.19
C GLY A 55 -5.55 -13.24 28.80
N LEU A 56 -5.66 -12.08 28.15
CA LEU A 56 -5.02 -10.83 28.58
C LEU A 56 -5.98 -9.98 29.40
N GLN A 57 -5.42 -9.27 30.38
CA GLN A 57 -6.06 -8.16 31.08
C GLN A 57 -5.43 -6.88 30.56
N GLY A 58 -6.23 -5.96 30.02
CA GLY A 58 -5.73 -4.74 29.40
C GLY A 58 -6.78 -3.63 29.41
N PRO A 59 -6.36 -2.38 29.13
CA PRO A 59 -7.31 -1.28 28.98
C PRO A 59 -8.34 -1.63 27.89
N LEU A 60 -9.61 -1.32 28.17
CA LEU A 60 -10.71 -1.56 27.24
C LEU A 60 -10.73 -0.58 26.06
N SER A 61 -9.87 0.44 26.09
CA SER A 61 -9.69 1.43 25.04
C SER A 61 -8.45 1.10 24.20
N GLY A 62 -8.67 0.93 22.89
CA GLY A 62 -7.61 0.66 21.92
C GLY A 62 -6.76 1.90 21.60
N PRO A 63 -5.63 1.73 20.88
CA PRO A 63 -4.87 2.86 20.36
C PRO A 63 -5.76 3.67 19.40
N THR A 64 -5.78 5.00 19.58
CA THR A 64 -6.51 5.90 18.68
C THR A 64 -5.59 6.29 17.52
N PRO A 65 -6.03 6.18 16.26
CA PRO A 65 -5.28 6.71 15.13
C PRO A 65 -5.01 8.21 15.31
N THR A 66 -3.79 8.66 15.05
CA THR A 66 -3.45 10.09 15.09
C THR A 66 -3.49 10.68 13.69
N LEU A 67 -3.91 11.94 13.60
CA LEU A 67 -3.78 12.74 12.39
C LEU A 67 -2.48 13.54 12.52
N GLU A 68 -1.53 13.24 11.65
CA GLU A 68 -0.23 13.90 11.61
C GLU A 68 -0.08 14.67 10.29
N PRO A 69 0.51 15.88 10.30
CA PRO A 69 0.88 16.57 9.07
C PRO A 69 1.84 15.73 8.23
N ALA A 70 1.67 15.79 6.90
CA ALA A 70 2.58 15.14 5.97
C ALA A 70 3.97 15.81 6.01
N VAL A 71 5.03 15.01 5.83
CA VAL A 71 6.37 15.51 5.57
C VAL A 71 6.46 15.87 4.09
N GLN A 72 7.01 17.03 3.79
CA GLN A 72 7.03 17.59 2.44
C GLN A 72 8.45 17.82 1.92
N LEU A 73 8.62 17.67 0.61
CA LEU A 73 9.83 18.04 -0.14
C LEU A 73 9.42 18.83 -1.39
N ALA A 74 9.91 20.05 -1.52
CA ALA A 74 9.70 20.85 -2.72
C ALA A 74 10.61 20.35 -3.85
N VAL A 75 10.05 20.20 -5.04
CA VAL A 75 10.75 19.84 -6.28
C VAL A 75 10.34 20.83 -7.38
N PRO A 76 11.10 20.97 -8.48
CA PRO A 76 10.74 21.91 -9.55
C PRO A 76 9.33 21.74 -10.10
N GLN A 77 8.81 20.51 -10.09
CA GLN A 77 7.49 20.13 -10.60
C GLN A 77 6.35 20.29 -9.58
N GLY A 78 6.64 20.65 -8.32
CA GLY A 78 5.63 20.81 -7.28
C GLY A 78 6.07 20.35 -5.89
N ILE A 79 5.13 19.81 -5.10
CA ILE A 79 5.36 19.41 -3.70
C ILE A 79 5.14 17.92 -3.55
N LEU A 80 6.19 17.22 -3.12
CA LEU A 80 6.10 15.83 -2.66
C LEU A 80 5.65 15.79 -1.21
N SER A 81 4.72 14.90 -0.88
CA SER A 81 4.15 14.70 0.44
C SER A 81 4.12 13.22 0.80
N THR A 82 4.55 12.85 2.01
CA THR A 82 4.50 11.49 2.55
C THR A 82 4.18 11.49 4.04
N THR A 83 3.87 10.33 4.60
CA THR A 83 3.64 10.15 6.03
C THR A 83 4.90 10.42 6.87
N PRO A 84 4.78 10.96 8.10
CA PRO A 84 5.91 11.16 9.01
C PRO A 84 6.34 9.86 9.71
N SER A 85 7.43 9.91 10.49
CA SER A 85 7.80 8.81 11.39
C SER A 85 6.62 8.48 12.32
N PRO A 86 6.39 7.19 12.64
CA PRO A 86 7.29 6.06 12.43
C PRO A 86 7.18 5.35 11.08
N SER A 87 6.49 5.94 10.10
CA SER A 87 6.49 5.42 8.73
C SER A 87 7.87 5.58 8.07
N ALA A 88 8.06 4.92 6.92
CA ALA A 88 9.29 5.01 6.12
C ALA A 88 9.32 6.23 5.17
N GLY A 89 8.37 7.16 5.34
CA GLY A 89 8.27 8.37 4.51
C GLY A 89 9.52 9.26 4.56
N PRO A 90 10.05 9.60 5.74
CA PRO A 90 11.27 10.42 5.83
C PRO A 90 12.47 9.80 5.12
N GLU A 91 12.67 8.48 5.24
CA GLU A 91 13.73 7.75 4.55
C GLU A 91 13.54 7.78 3.03
N LEU A 92 12.29 7.64 2.55
CA LEU A 92 11.96 7.77 1.13
C LEU A 92 12.27 9.17 0.60
N LEU A 93 11.89 10.23 1.33
CA LEU A 93 12.19 11.61 0.93
C LEU A 93 13.69 11.88 0.89
N ALA A 94 14.46 11.39 1.88
CA ALA A 94 15.90 11.54 1.88
C ALA A 94 16.56 10.86 0.66
N MET A 95 16.06 9.67 0.27
CA MET A 95 16.53 8.99 -0.95
C MET A 95 16.17 9.76 -2.22
N LEU A 96 14.96 10.33 -2.28
CA LEU A 96 14.51 11.15 -3.41
C LEU A 96 15.34 12.43 -3.54
N GLU A 97 15.54 13.14 -2.44
CA GLU A 97 16.35 14.34 -2.39
C GLU A 97 17.78 14.05 -2.86
N ALA A 98 18.42 12.99 -2.35
CA ALA A 98 19.76 12.60 -2.80
C ALA A 98 19.81 12.24 -4.29
N ALA A 99 18.79 11.55 -4.81
CA ALA A 99 18.72 11.17 -6.22
C ALA A 99 18.52 12.38 -7.15
N LEU A 100 17.70 13.36 -6.73
CA LEU A 100 17.50 14.61 -7.47
C LEU A 100 18.78 15.45 -7.54
N HIS A 101 19.53 15.56 -6.44
CA HIS A 101 20.78 16.33 -6.39
C HIS A 101 21.92 15.69 -7.17
N SER A 102 21.95 14.36 -7.28
CA SER A 102 23.03 13.65 -7.96
C SER A 102 22.93 13.67 -9.50
N GLY A 103 21.86 14.24 -10.07
CA GLY A 103 21.63 14.26 -11.52
C GLY A 103 21.68 12.85 -12.11
N GLY A 104 21.28 11.84 -11.32
CA GLY A 104 21.52 10.43 -11.59
C GLY A 104 21.05 10.00 -12.98
N PRO A 105 21.68 8.96 -13.57
CA PRO A 105 21.42 8.55 -14.95
C PRO A 105 19.93 8.29 -15.18
N SER A 106 19.48 8.61 -16.41
CA SER A 106 18.14 8.29 -16.89
C SER A 106 17.77 6.86 -16.46
N PRO A 107 16.73 6.69 -15.64
CA PRO A 107 16.39 5.39 -15.11
C PRO A 107 16.07 4.39 -16.24
N ASP A 108 16.66 3.19 -16.18
CA ASP A 108 16.32 2.10 -17.11
C ASP A 108 14.81 1.80 -16.99
N PRO A 109 14.03 1.80 -18.08
CA PRO A 109 12.57 1.71 -18.00
C PRO A 109 12.06 0.45 -17.27
N CYS A 110 12.86 -0.62 -17.22
CA CYS A 110 12.61 -1.81 -16.43
C CYS A 110 13.84 -2.15 -15.55
N PRO A 111 13.91 -1.72 -14.28
CA PRO A 111 15.00 -2.13 -13.40
C PRO A 111 14.97 -3.66 -13.19
N PRO A 112 16.14 -4.31 -13.02
CA PRO A 112 16.18 -5.74 -12.77
C PRO A 112 15.39 -6.07 -11.50
N LEU A 113 14.36 -6.90 -11.67
CA LEU A 113 13.50 -7.36 -10.58
C LEU A 113 14.34 -8.11 -9.53
N PRO A 114 14.04 -7.95 -8.23
CA PRO A 114 14.66 -8.77 -7.20
C PRO A 114 14.49 -10.25 -7.54
N GLN A 115 15.61 -11.00 -7.59
CA GLN A 115 15.63 -12.42 -7.98
C GLN A 115 14.95 -13.36 -6.96
N ALA A 116 14.49 -12.83 -5.82
CA ALA A 116 13.79 -13.59 -4.81
C ALA A 116 12.30 -13.22 -4.80
N PRO A 117 11.37 -14.20 -4.73
CA PRO A 117 9.98 -13.94 -4.41
C PRO A 117 9.92 -13.37 -2.99
N VAL A 118 9.83 -12.04 -2.90
CA VAL A 118 9.49 -11.36 -1.66
C VAL A 118 7.98 -11.50 -1.54
N THR A 119 7.51 -12.29 -0.58
CA THR A 119 6.08 -12.35 -0.28
C THR A 119 5.63 -10.95 0.14
N PRO A 120 4.65 -10.33 -0.54
CA PRO A 120 4.20 -9.00 -0.18
C PRO A 120 3.68 -9.02 1.26
N VAL A 121 4.31 -8.22 2.11
CA VAL A 121 3.95 -8.07 3.52
C VAL A 121 2.97 -6.92 3.64
N GLY A 122 1.72 -7.17 3.25
CA GLY A 122 0.63 -6.20 3.35
C GLY A 122 -0.14 -5.99 2.06
N SER A 123 -1.00 -4.98 2.09
CA SER A 123 -1.90 -4.61 1.02
C SER A 123 -1.89 -3.09 0.86
N VAL A 124 -2.12 -2.66 -0.37
CA VAL A 124 -2.23 -1.25 -0.72
C VAL A 124 -3.53 -0.98 -1.43
N LEU A 125 -4.04 0.23 -1.27
CA LEU A 125 -5.17 0.78 -1.97
C LEU A 125 -4.79 2.19 -2.42
N ALA A 126 -5.12 2.51 -3.67
CA ALA A 126 -4.98 3.84 -4.21
C ALA A 126 -6.28 4.21 -4.92
N THR A 127 -6.85 5.37 -4.58
CA THR A 127 -8.02 5.92 -5.27
C THR A 127 -7.76 7.38 -5.58
N ILE A 128 -8.24 7.82 -6.74
CA ILE A 128 -8.18 9.19 -7.20
C ILE A 128 -9.50 9.53 -7.90
N ASP A 129 -9.99 10.75 -7.74
CA ASP A 129 -11.13 11.26 -8.50
C ASP A 129 -10.71 12.40 -9.45
N SER A 130 -11.61 12.80 -10.35
CA SER A 130 -11.35 13.87 -11.32
C SER A 130 -11.22 15.26 -10.69
N SER A 131 -11.49 15.42 -9.39
CA SER A 131 -11.25 16.67 -8.67
C SER A 131 -9.82 16.79 -8.13
N GLY A 132 -9.01 15.74 -8.29
CA GLY A 132 -7.67 15.66 -7.71
C GLY A 132 -7.66 15.19 -6.25
N SER A 133 -8.79 14.69 -5.73
CA SER A 133 -8.83 14.09 -4.40
C SER A 133 -8.18 12.71 -4.44
N VAL A 134 -7.17 12.50 -3.59
CA VAL A 134 -6.38 11.25 -3.52
C VAL A 134 -6.48 10.60 -2.15
N LEU A 135 -6.66 9.28 -2.15
CA LEU A 135 -6.49 8.44 -0.96
C LEU A 135 -5.50 7.32 -1.28
N LEU A 136 -4.38 7.31 -0.56
CA LEU A 136 -3.38 6.25 -0.58
C LEU A 136 -3.40 5.56 0.79
N LEU A 137 -3.62 4.25 0.80
CA LEU A 137 -3.68 3.45 2.01
C LEU A 137 -2.73 2.26 1.88
N THR A 138 -1.95 2.04 2.94
CA THR A 138 -1.12 0.85 3.12
C THR A 138 -1.47 0.21 4.46
N SER A 139 -1.65 -1.10 4.45
CA SER A 139 -2.02 -1.88 5.62
C SER A 139 -1.25 -3.19 5.64
N SER A 140 -0.79 -3.61 6.81
CA SER A 140 0.01 -4.83 6.93
C SER A 140 -0.19 -5.51 8.28
N LEU A 141 -0.14 -6.85 8.25
CA LEU A 141 -0.04 -7.68 9.45
C LEU A 141 1.42 -7.94 9.86
N ASN A 142 2.39 -7.33 9.16
CA ASN A 142 3.86 -7.53 9.29
C ASN A 142 4.39 -8.89 8.81
N SER A 143 3.53 -9.87 8.58
CA SER A 143 3.82 -11.05 7.75
C SER A 143 2.54 -11.45 7.00
N SER A 144 2.62 -12.38 6.03
CA SER A 144 1.46 -12.78 5.21
C SER A 144 0.23 -13.20 6.04
N PHE A 145 0.44 -13.75 7.24
CA PHE A 145 -0.63 -14.12 8.18
C PHE A 145 -0.39 -13.57 9.60
N GLY A 146 0.42 -12.52 9.73
CA GLY A 146 0.79 -11.93 11.02
C GLY A 146 1.39 -12.93 12.00
N SER A 147 0.77 -13.06 13.16
CA SER A 147 1.16 -14.02 14.21
C SER A 147 0.70 -15.47 13.93
N GLY A 148 -0.15 -15.67 12.91
CA GLY A 148 -0.86 -16.94 12.70
C GLY A 148 -1.97 -17.20 13.72
N HIS A 149 -2.21 -16.27 14.66
CA HIS A 149 -3.24 -16.40 15.69
C HIS A 149 -4.58 -15.86 15.20
N LEU A 150 -5.52 -16.77 14.98
CA LEU A 150 -6.90 -16.45 14.65
C LEU A 150 -7.74 -16.41 15.93
N SER A 151 -8.36 -15.26 16.22
CA SER A 151 -9.25 -15.12 17.37
C SER A 151 -10.47 -16.05 17.23
N PRO A 152 -10.70 -16.97 18.18
CA PRO A 152 -11.83 -17.89 18.10
C PRO A 152 -13.19 -17.20 18.28
N SER A 153 -13.30 -16.05 18.94
CA SER A 153 -14.59 -15.35 19.08
C SER A 153 -14.91 -14.43 17.90
N THR A 154 -13.89 -13.78 17.32
CA THR A 154 -14.08 -12.72 16.31
C THR A 154 -13.72 -13.14 14.90
N GLY A 155 -12.91 -14.20 14.72
CA GLY A 155 -12.34 -14.56 13.43
C GLY A 155 -11.30 -13.55 12.89
N VAL A 156 -10.84 -12.61 13.72
CA VAL A 156 -9.77 -11.67 13.37
C VAL A 156 -8.41 -12.35 13.46
N LEU A 157 -7.55 -12.10 12.46
CA LEU A 157 -6.16 -12.55 12.45
C LEU A 157 -5.28 -11.46 13.07
N LEU A 158 -4.45 -11.83 14.05
CA LEU A 158 -3.63 -10.87 14.78
C LEU A 158 -2.29 -10.60 14.08
N SER A 159 -1.93 -9.33 13.93
CA SER A 159 -0.61 -8.91 13.44
C SER A 159 0.50 -9.38 14.39
N ASN A 160 1.71 -9.60 13.85
CA ASN A 160 2.92 -9.77 14.67
C ASN A 160 3.76 -8.47 14.72
N LEU A 161 3.09 -7.32 14.64
CA LEU A 161 3.71 -6.02 14.89
C LEU A 161 4.10 -5.92 16.36
N VAL A 162 5.29 -5.39 16.62
CA VAL A 162 5.76 -5.09 17.97
C VAL A 162 5.37 -3.66 18.34
N ALA A 163 5.10 -3.42 19.63
CA ALA A 163 4.54 -2.16 20.14
C ALA A 163 5.44 -0.92 19.91
N GLN A 164 6.74 -1.13 19.74
CA GLN A 164 7.62 -0.11 19.20
C GLN A 164 7.64 -0.23 17.69
N PRO A 165 7.25 0.82 16.94
CA PRO A 165 7.45 0.86 15.52
C PRO A 165 8.93 0.62 15.24
N THR A 166 9.26 -0.55 14.70
CA THR A 166 10.59 -0.76 14.16
C THR A 166 10.66 -0.03 12.83
N THR A 167 11.85 0.46 12.47
CA THR A 167 12.18 1.00 11.13
C THR A 167 11.90 0.01 9.98
N SER A 168 11.40 -1.20 10.30
CA SER A 168 11.07 -2.28 9.38
C SER A 168 9.62 -2.28 8.89
N ALA A 169 8.70 -1.48 9.47
CA ALA A 169 7.34 -1.34 8.96
C ALA A 169 7.33 -0.41 7.74
N TRP A 170 7.67 -0.98 6.57
CA TRP A 170 7.80 -0.21 5.34
C TRP A 170 6.42 0.22 4.81
N ALA A 171 6.00 1.43 5.22
CA ALA A 171 4.83 2.14 4.75
C ALA A 171 5.26 3.56 4.36
N CYS A 172 5.10 3.94 3.09
CA CYS A 172 5.52 5.24 2.59
C CYS A 172 4.66 5.68 1.38
N PRO A 173 3.34 5.86 1.55
CA PRO A 173 2.52 6.46 0.50
C PRO A 173 3.07 7.85 0.16
N LEU A 174 3.23 8.13 -1.13
CA LEU A 174 3.83 9.35 -1.65
C LEU A 174 2.85 10.03 -2.60
N ILE A 175 2.64 11.33 -2.43
CA ILE A 175 1.84 12.16 -3.33
C ILE A 175 2.72 13.29 -3.87
N LEU A 176 2.74 13.47 -5.18
CA LEU A 176 3.22 14.67 -5.84
C LEU A 176 2.00 15.50 -6.24
N HIS A 177 1.92 16.70 -5.70
CA HIS A 177 1.01 17.72 -6.19
C HIS A 177 1.78 18.66 -7.11
N GLY A 178 1.28 18.88 -8.32
CA GLY A 178 1.84 19.79 -9.31
C GLY A 178 1.94 21.23 -8.83
N SER A 179 2.64 22.06 -9.59
CA SER A 179 2.78 23.47 -9.27
C SER A 179 1.41 24.17 -9.26
N PRO A 180 1.10 25.03 -8.27
CA PRO A 180 -0.12 25.82 -8.27
C PRO A 180 -0.18 26.85 -9.41
N ASP A 181 0.94 27.10 -10.10
CA ASP A 181 1.02 28.00 -11.25
C ASP A 181 0.57 27.34 -12.57
N ASP A 182 0.42 26.02 -12.59
CA ASP A 182 -0.11 25.28 -13.73
C ASP A 182 -1.65 25.25 -13.68
N ALA A 183 -2.30 25.53 -14.82
CA ALA A 183 -3.76 25.63 -14.91
C ALA A 183 -4.49 24.28 -14.69
N GLU A 184 -3.76 23.17 -14.76
CA GLU A 184 -4.25 21.82 -14.53
C GLU A 184 -3.60 21.28 -13.25
N ALA A 185 -4.41 20.94 -12.25
CA ALA A 185 -3.92 20.39 -10.98
C ALA A 185 -3.49 18.93 -11.19
N ASP A 186 -2.26 18.74 -11.69
CA ASP A 186 -1.70 17.41 -11.88
C ASP A 186 -1.36 16.80 -10.51
N VAL A 187 -1.90 15.61 -10.23
CA VAL A 187 -1.64 14.89 -8.99
C VAL A 187 -1.20 13.47 -9.31
N LEU A 188 -0.08 13.05 -8.74
CA LEU A 188 0.45 11.69 -8.82
C LEU A 188 0.51 11.08 -7.42
N GLY A 189 -0.15 9.95 -7.23
CA GLY A 189 -0.04 9.12 -6.03
C GLY A 189 0.73 7.83 -6.31
N LEU A 190 1.67 7.49 -5.43
CA LEU A 190 2.43 6.25 -5.45
C LEU A 190 2.30 5.55 -4.10
N VAL A 191 1.89 4.28 -4.11
CA VAL A 191 1.79 3.47 -2.88
C VAL A 191 2.23 2.05 -3.14
N ALA A 192 3.00 1.49 -2.21
CA ALA A 192 3.47 0.12 -2.32
C ALA A 192 3.51 -0.63 -0.99
N SER A 193 3.29 -1.93 -1.08
CA SER A 193 3.48 -2.90 0.01
C SER A 193 4.81 -3.62 -0.16
N GLY A 194 5.55 -3.86 0.92
CA GLY A 194 6.69 -4.78 0.87
C GLY A 194 7.83 -4.42 1.82
N THR A 195 9.05 -4.63 1.37
CA THR A 195 10.29 -4.42 2.13
C THR A 195 10.94 -3.08 1.75
N PRO A 196 11.98 -2.62 2.47
CA PRO A 196 12.72 -1.40 2.10
C PRO A 196 13.26 -1.35 0.67
N ALA A 197 13.36 -2.48 -0.04
CA ALA A 197 13.71 -2.51 -1.46
C ALA A 197 12.69 -1.76 -2.34
N VAL A 198 11.43 -1.68 -1.90
CA VAL A 198 10.34 -0.96 -2.57
C VAL A 198 10.63 0.53 -2.68
N ALA A 199 11.38 1.11 -1.74
CA ALA A 199 11.77 2.52 -1.78
C ALA A 199 12.49 2.88 -3.08
N LYS A 200 13.44 2.03 -3.48
CA LYS A 200 14.22 2.24 -4.70
C LYS A 200 13.33 2.22 -5.94
N VAL A 201 12.34 1.33 -5.95
CA VAL A 201 11.36 1.24 -7.04
C VAL A 201 10.48 2.48 -7.08
N MET A 202 10.00 2.96 -5.92
CA MET A 202 9.23 4.21 -5.83
C MET A 202 10.04 5.44 -6.26
N THR A 203 11.29 5.54 -5.80
CA THR A 203 12.24 6.57 -6.22
C THR A 203 12.45 6.55 -7.73
N HIS A 204 12.72 5.38 -8.30
CA HIS A 204 12.90 5.21 -9.73
C HIS A 204 11.65 5.59 -10.53
N ALA A 205 10.47 5.16 -10.07
CA ALA A 205 9.19 5.48 -10.70
C ALA A 205 8.95 6.98 -10.75
N LEU A 206 9.17 7.66 -9.63
CA LEU A 206 9.01 9.10 -9.53
C LEU A 206 10.01 9.83 -10.43
N LEU A 207 11.29 9.47 -10.40
CA LEU A 207 12.31 10.11 -11.26
C LEU A 207 12.01 9.90 -12.75
N SER A 208 11.52 8.71 -13.12
CA SER A 208 11.09 8.43 -14.50
C SER A 208 9.91 9.33 -14.91
N HIS A 209 8.95 9.54 -14.01
CA HIS A 209 7.83 10.45 -14.23
C HIS A 209 8.30 11.91 -14.36
N LEU A 210 9.22 12.35 -13.49
CA LEU A 210 9.77 13.72 -13.51
C LEU A 210 10.68 14.00 -14.73
N ALA A 211 11.30 12.97 -15.31
CA ALA A 211 12.16 13.07 -16.48
C ALA A 211 11.42 12.99 -17.83
N GLY A 212 10.18 12.48 -17.84
CA GLY A 212 9.36 12.40 -19.05
C GLY A 212 8.86 13.78 -19.50
N PRO A 213 8.79 14.07 -20.81
CA PRO A 213 8.18 15.31 -21.27
C PRO A 213 6.71 15.38 -20.86
N GLN A 214 6.33 16.42 -20.12
CA GLN A 214 4.94 16.71 -19.70
C GLN A 214 4.00 17.09 -20.87
N SER A 215 4.37 16.78 -22.10
CA SER A 215 3.61 17.04 -23.32
C SER A 215 3.58 15.78 -24.17
N GLN A 216 2.38 15.29 -24.47
CA GLN A 216 2.06 14.27 -25.47
C GLN A 216 2.50 12.82 -25.15
N ALA A 217 1.79 12.17 -24.23
CA ALA A 217 1.58 10.71 -24.28
C ALA A 217 0.21 10.34 -24.89
N GLN A 218 -0.47 11.29 -25.55
CA GLN A 218 -1.47 10.97 -26.56
C GLN A 218 -0.74 10.80 -27.90
N HIS A 219 -0.90 9.62 -28.51
CA HIS A 219 -0.39 9.23 -29.83
C HIS A 219 1.07 8.75 -29.91
N GLN A 220 1.40 7.65 -29.23
CA GLN A 220 2.12 6.60 -29.96
C GLN A 220 1.53 5.23 -29.65
N HIS A 221 0.84 4.72 -30.67
CA HIS A 221 0.33 3.37 -30.79
C HIS A 221 1.30 2.34 -30.20
N GLN A 222 0.71 1.39 -29.48
CA GLN A 222 1.22 0.05 -29.19
C GLN A 222 1.57 -0.73 -30.48
N GLN A 223 2.59 -0.32 -31.21
CA GLN A 223 3.14 -1.08 -32.33
C GLN A 223 4.67 -1.09 -32.19
N GLY A 224 5.20 -1.98 -31.34
CA GLY A 224 6.63 -2.22 -31.40
C GLY A 224 7.30 -2.98 -30.26
N LEU A 225 6.68 -3.12 -29.08
CA LEU A 225 7.24 -3.98 -28.03
C LEU A 225 6.31 -5.17 -27.80
N THR A 226 6.78 -6.35 -28.14
CA THR A 226 6.26 -7.61 -27.59
C THR A 226 6.17 -7.47 -26.08
N PRO A 227 4.98 -7.59 -25.46
CA PRO A 227 4.84 -7.50 -24.02
C PRO A 227 5.70 -8.60 -23.40
N SER A 228 6.74 -8.20 -22.66
CA SER A 228 7.49 -9.13 -21.82
C SER A 228 6.52 -9.74 -20.82
N THR A 229 6.26 -11.04 -20.94
CA THR A 229 5.36 -11.80 -20.06
C THR A 229 5.96 -12.06 -18.68
N SER A 230 6.94 -11.26 -18.25
CA SER A 230 7.55 -11.40 -16.92
C SER A 230 6.55 -10.92 -15.87
N VAL A 231 6.02 -11.87 -15.09
CA VAL A 231 5.37 -11.58 -13.82
C VAL A 231 6.43 -10.93 -12.93
N CYS A 232 6.38 -9.62 -12.81
CA CYS A 232 7.21 -8.90 -11.85
C CYS A 232 6.95 -9.48 -10.47
N GLY A 233 8.02 -9.93 -9.79
CA GLY A 233 7.95 -10.42 -8.42
C GLY A 233 7.09 -9.48 -7.58
N GLN A 234 6.08 -10.04 -6.90
CA GLN A 234 4.97 -9.33 -6.29
C GLN A 234 5.42 -8.27 -5.27
N GLY A 235 5.71 -7.08 -5.76
CA GLY A 235 5.72 -5.83 -5.00
C GLY A 235 4.61 -4.97 -5.59
N THR A 236 3.47 -4.90 -4.92
CA THR A 236 2.25 -4.22 -5.39
C THR A 236 2.48 -2.70 -5.36
N LEU A 237 3.24 -2.14 -6.31
CA LEU A 237 3.35 -0.69 -6.49
C LEU A 237 2.22 -0.23 -7.40
N LEU A 238 1.30 0.54 -6.81
CA LEU A 238 0.22 1.20 -7.51
C LEU A 238 0.59 2.66 -7.75
N GLN A 239 0.38 3.09 -8.99
CA GLN A 239 0.42 4.48 -9.39
C GLN A 239 -0.98 4.93 -9.77
N VAL A 240 -1.39 6.06 -9.21
CA VAL A 240 -2.60 6.79 -9.61
C VAL A 240 -2.19 8.17 -10.07
N ALA A 241 -2.76 8.65 -11.16
CA ALA A 241 -2.47 9.98 -11.68
C ALA A 241 -3.74 10.64 -12.17
N VAL A 242 -3.86 11.95 -11.94
CA VAL A 242 -4.79 12.83 -12.63
C VAL A 242 -3.97 13.78 -13.47
N GLN A 243 -4.32 13.85 -14.74
CA GLN A 243 -3.83 14.86 -15.66
C GLN A 243 -5.02 15.47 -16.38
N ALA A 244 -5.26 16.77 -16.14
CA ALA A 244 -6.50 17.44 -16.51
C ALA A 244 -7.76 16.67 -16.03
N GLU A 245 -8.72 16.39 -16.93
CA GLU A 245 -9.97 15.68 -16.60
C GLU A 245 -9.83 14.14 -16.53
N HIS A 246 -8.64 13.59 -16.80
CA HIS A 246 -8.45 12.14 -16.95
C HIS A 246 -7.77 11.51 -15.74
N THR A 247 -8.36 10.42 -15.23
CA THR A 247 -7.79 9.58 -14.17
C THR A 247 -7.12 8.34 -14.76
N HIS A 248 -5.93 8.02 -14.27
CA HIS A 248 -5.14 6.87 -14.70
C HIS A 248 -4.71 6.05 -13.50
N VAL A 249 -4.79 4.72 -13.62
CA VAL A 249 -4.30 3.77 -12.62
C VAL A 249 -3.42 2.74 -13.33
N SER A 250 -2.20 2.52 -12.83
CA SER A 250 -1.25 1.58 -13.41
C SER A 250 -0.38 0.88 -12.37
N SER A 251 0.06 -0.34 -12.66
CA SER A 251 1.20 -0.97 -11.98
C SER A 251 2.51 -0.42 -12.52
N VAL A 252 3.52 -0.31 -11.66
CA VAL A 252 4.82 0.26 -12.01
C VAL A 252 5.91 -0.83 -11.99
N PRO A 253 6.86 -0.82 -12.95
CA PRO A 253 6.97 0.10 -14.08
C PRO A 253 5.94 -0.20 -15.19
N SER A 254 5.40 0.85 -15.81
CA SER A 254 4.47 0.74 -16.93
C SER A 254 5.12 0.01 -18.10
N GLY A 255 4.46 -1.02 -18.64
CA GLY A 255 4.98 -1.83 -19.76
C GLY A 255 5.96 -2.96 -19.39
N CYS A 256 6.44 -3.03 -18.15
CA CYS A 256 7.32 -4.11 -17.68
C CYS A 256 6.56 -5.20 -16.91
N CYS A 257 5.37 -4.88 -16.38
CA CYS A 257 4.57 -5.74 -15.51
C CYS A 257 3.09 -5.68 -15.92
N THR A 258 2.42 -6.83 -15.99
CA THR A 258 0.97 -6.89 -16.15
C THR A 258 0.26 -6.77 -14.80
N PHE A 259 -0.65 -5.81 -14.66
CA PHE A 259 -1.60 -5.76 -13.54
C PHE A 259 -2.76 -6.72 -13.80
N GLN A 260 -3.02 -7.65 -12.88
CA GLN A 260 -4.32 -8.33 -12.77
C GLN A 260 -5.11 -7.64 -11.65
N GLY A 261 -5.86 -6.61 -12.04
CA GLY A 261 -6.91 -6.06 -11.19
C GLY A 261 -8.12 -6.98 -11.18
N PHE A 262 -8.92 -6.88 -10.12
CA PHE A 262 -10.29 -7.40 -10.08
C PHE A 262 -11.26 -6.30 -10.52
#